data_AF-A0ABC9VG46-F1
#
_entry.id   AF-A0ABC9VG46-F1
#
_cell.length_a   1.000
_cell.length_b   1.000
_cell.length_c   1.000
_cell.angle_alpha   90.00
_cell.angle_beta   90.00
_cell.angle_gamma   90.00
#
_symmetry.space_group_name_H-M   'P 1'
#
loop_
_entity.id
_entity.type
_entity.pdbx_description
1 polymer ?
#
loop_
_entity_poly.entity_id
_entity_poly.type
_entity_poly.pdbx_seq_one_letter_code
_entity_poly.pdbx_strand_id
1 'polypeptide(L)' 'METNQKPNRLIHEKSPYLLQHAYNPVDWHPWGEEAFAKAKKENKPIFLSIGYSTCH' A
#
# COMPACT_ATOMS: atom_id res chain seq x y z
N MET A 1 15.40 -12.68 -15.27
CA MET A 1 14.21 -11.85 -15.53
C MET A 1 14.28 -10.69 -14.57
N GLU A 2 14.69 -9.51 -15.02
CA GLU A 2 14.74 -8.33 -14.17
C GLU A 2 13.32 -7.84 -13.93
N THR A 3 12.74 -8.18 -12.78
CA THR A 3 11.51 -7.53 -12.35
C THR A 3 11.94 -6.18 -11.78
N ASN A 4 11.88 -5.15 -12.62
CA ASN A 4 12.05 -3.75 -12.24
C ASN A 4 10.88 -3.33 -11.33
N GLN A 5 10.78 -3.93 -10.13
CA GLN A 5 9.70 -3.69 -9.19
C GLN A 5 10.01 -2.39 -8.47
N LYS A 6 9.43 -1.31 -8.98
CA LYS A 6 9.38 -0.05 -8.25
C LYS A 6 8.52 -0.27 -6.99
N PRO A 7 9.05 -0.01 -5.79
CA PRO A 7 8.25 -0.14 -4.58
C PRO A 7 7.15 0.93 -4.54
N ASN A 8 6.01 0.57 -3.96
CA ASN A 8 4.99 1.50 -3.51
C ASN A 8 5.37 2.10 -2.14
N ARG A 9 4.48 2.91 -1.56
CA ARG A 9 4.77 3.68 -0.34
C ARG A 9 4.97 2.81 0.91
N LEU A 10 4.50 1.56 0.90
CA LEU A 10 4.67 0.66 2.05
C LEU A 10 6.14 0.32 2.34
N ILE A 11 7.08 0.62 1.44
CA ILE A 11 8.52 0.47 1.68
C ILE A 11 9.03 1.29 2.88
N HIS A 12 8.29 2.33 3.29
CA HIS A 12 8.63 3.18 4.43
C HIS A 12 7.96 2.75 5.76
N GLU A 13 7.14 1.71 5.73
CA GLU A 13 6.48 1.19 6.92
C GLU A 13 7.41 0.33 7.78
N LYS A 14 7.11 0.24 9.09
CA LYS A 14 7.87 -0.60 10.03
C LYS A 14 7.31 -2.03 10.12
N SER A 15 6.06 -2.23 9.73
CA SER A 15 5.38 -3.53 9.84
C SER A 15 5.95 -4.51 8.81
N PRO A 16 6.46 -5.68 9.23
CA PRO A 16 6.92 -6.70 8.28
C PRO A 16 5.83 -7.15 7.31
N TYR A 17 4.58 -7.21 7.78
CA TYR A 17 3.42 -7.54 6.95
C TYR A 17 3.23 -6.52 5.82
N LEU A 18 3.30 -5.22 6.11
CA LEU A 18 3.15 -4.16 5.10
C LEU A 18 4.34 -4.14 4.13
N LEU A 19 5.56 -4.32 4.64
CA LEU A 19 6.77 -4.39 3.83
C LEU A 19 6.74 -5.53 2.81
N GLN A 20 6.13 -6.66 3.15
CA GLN A 20 5.93 -7.78 2.22
C GLN A 20 5.08 -7.39 1.00
N HIS A 21 4.24 -6.36 1.11
CA HIS A 21 3.41 -5.83 0.03
C HIS A 21 4.02 -4.61 -0.69
N ALA A 22 5.23 -4.18 -0.31
CA ALA A 22 5.85 -2.96 -0.86
C ALA A 22 6.16 -3.04 -2.36
N TYR A 23 6.35 -4.24 -2.91
CA TYR A 23 6.67 -4.44 -4.33
C TYR A 23 5.49 -4.98 -5.15
N ASN A 24 4.31 -5.06 -4.54
CA ASN A 24 3.10 -5.45 -5.27
C ASN A 24 2.74 -4.40 -6.34
N PRO A 25 2.14 -4.81 -7.46
CA PRO A 25 1.81 -3.89 -8.56
C PRO A 25 0.72 -2.87 -8.19
N VAL A 26 -0.02 -3.10 -7.10
CA VAL A 26 -0.97 -2.14 -6.55
C VAL A 26 -0.20 -1.02 -5.85
N ASP A 27 -0.50 0.25 -6.19
CA ASP A 27 0.04 1.44 -5.51
C ASP A 27 -0.57 1.58 -4.11
N TRP A 28 -0.18 0.70 -3.19
CA TRP A 28 -0.65 0.73 -1.82
C TRP A 28 -0.18 2.01 -1.11
N HIS A 29 -1.11 2.60 -0.37
CA HIS A 29 -0.85 3.67 0.58
C HIS A 29 -1.06 3.12 2.00
N PRO A 30 -0.19 3.48 2.97
CA PRO A 30 -0.51 3.24 4.37
C PRO A 30 -1.72 4.09 4.78
N TRP A 31 -2.35 3.72 5.89
CA TRP A 31 -3.45 4.50 6.45
C TRP A 31 -2.97 5.89 6.86
N GLY A 32 -3.59 6.94 6.33
CA GLY A 32 -3.25 8.32 6.67
C GLY A 32 -3.92 9.35 5.78
N GLU A 33 -3.77 10.62 6.13
CA GLU A 33 -4.43 11.75 5.45
C GLU A 33 -4.08 11.84 3.96
N GLU A 34 -2.86 11.47 3.55
CA GLU A 34 -2.43 11.48 2.14
C GLU A 34 -3.36 10.62 1.27
N ALA A 35 -3.74 9.43 1.75
CA ALA A 35 -4.60 8.51 1.01
C ALA A 35 -5.99 9.11 0.79
N PHE A 36 -6.57 9.72 1.84
CA PHE A 36 -7.87 10.39 1.77
C PHE A 36 -7.84 11.65 0.91
N ALA A 37 -6.79 12.47 1.03
CA ALA A 37 -6.61 13.68 0.23
C ALA A 37 -6.51 13.34 -1.26
N LYS A 38 -5.75 12.29 -1.62
CA LYS A 38 -5.63 11.78 -2.99
C LYS A 38 -6.97 11.27 -3.51
N ALA A 39 -7.68 10.44 -2.74
CA ALA A 39 -9.00 9.92 -3.10
C ALA A 39 -10.02 11.05 -3.37
N LYS A 40 -10.07 12.06 -2.51
CA LYS A 40 -10.93 13.23 -2.68
C LYS A 40 -10.54 14.06 -3.90
N LYS A 41 -9.25 14.30 -4.13
CA LYS A 41 -8.73 15.06 -5.27
C LYS A 41 -9.03 14.36 -6.60
N GLU A 42 -8.86 13.04 -6.65
CA GLU A 42 -9.07 12.25 -7.86
C GLU A 42 -10.53 11.81 -8.05
N ASN A 43 -11.41 12.12 -7.09
CA ASN A 43 -12.80 11.65 -7.04
C ASN A 43 -12.91 10.12 -7.24
N LYS A 44 -12.09 9.38 -6.50
CA LYS A 44 -12.06 7.90 -6.53
C LYS A 44 -12.41 7.33 -5.16
N PRO A 45 -13.13 6.20 -5.11
CA PRO A 45 -13.39 5.51 -3.86
C PRO A 45 -12.09 4.93 -3.28
N ILE A 46 -12.10 4.67 -1.97
CA ILE A 46 -10.99 4.01 -1.27
C ILE A 46 -11.27 2.51 -1.17
N PHE A 47 -10.32 1.71 -1.63
CA PHE A 47 -10.28 0.28 -1.34
C PHE A 47 -9.45 0.05 -0.07
N LEU A 48 -10.09 -0.31 1.03
CA LEU A 48 -9.44 -0.57 2.31
C LEU A 48 -9.23 -2.08 2.49
N SER A 49 -7.96 -2.50 2.58
CA SER A 49 -7.57 -3.87 2.93
C SER A 49 -6.93 -3.89 4.31
N ILE A 50 -7.43 -4.74 5.20
CA ILE A 50 -6.93 -4.90 6.56
C ILE A 50 -6.55 -6.36 6.75
N GLY A 51 -5.35 -6.61 7.25
CA GLY A 51 -4.84 -7.94 7.53
C GLY A 51 -3.68 -7.89 8.51
N TYR A 52 -3.17 -9.08 8.83
CA TYR A 52 -2.05 -9.29 9.74
C TYR A 52 -1.27 -10.53 9.30
N SER A 53 -0.01 -10.65 9.74
CA SER A 53 0.95 -11.64 9.22
C SER A 53 0.59 -13.11 9.45
N THR A 54 -0.33 -13.40 10.36
CA THR A 54 -0.78 -14.77 10.69
C THR A 54 -2.24 -15.01 10.32
N CYS A 55 -2.81 -14.18 9.44
CA CYS A 55 -4.12 -14.44 8.86
C CYS A 55 -4.00 -15.59 7.86
N HIS A 56 -4.84 -16.62 8.00
CA HIS A 56 -4.92 -17.79 7.12
C HIS A 56 -5.84 -17.53 5.92
#